data_AF-A0ABD3XUZ9-F1
#
_entry.id   AF-A0ABD3XUZ9-F1
#
_cell.length_a   1.000
_cell.length_b   1.000
_cell.length_c   1.000
_cell.angle_alpha   90.00
_cell.angle_beta   90.00
_cell.angle_gamma   90.00
#
_symmetry.space_group_name_H-M   'P 1'
#
loop_
_entity.id
_entity.type
_entity.pdbx_description
1 polymer ?
#
loop_
_entity_poly.entity_id
_entity_poly.type
_entity_poly.pdbx_seq_one_letter_code
_entity_poly.pdbx_strand_id
1 'polypeptide(L)'
;MTSTDMTITDMTCTDLTCTDMTCTDMTSTDMTCTDMTSTDMTCTDMTCTDMTCTDMTSTDMTCTEMTSTDMTCTDMTNTDMSCTDMTSTDMTCTDMTITDMTCTDLTCTDMTCTDMTCTDMTSTDMTLTDMTCTDMIALI
;
A
#
# COMPACT_ATOMS: atom_id res chain seq x y z
N MET A 1 9.35 9.57 -13.44
CA MET A 1 8.29 10.00 -14.37
C MET A 1 7.37 10.94 -13.64
N THR A 2 6.98 12.05 -14.26
CA THR A 2 6.03 13.01 -13.66
C THR A 2 4.77 13.04 -14.52
N SER A 3 3.62 12.67 -13.96
CA SER A 3 2.31 12.81 -14.63
C SER A 3 1.36 13.59 -13.73
N THR A 4 0.48 14.39 -14.31
CA THR A 4 -0.63 14.99 -13.54
C THR A 4 -1.75 13.98 -13.31
N ASP A 5 -2.02 13.10 -14.26
CA ASP A 5 -3.11 12.12 -14.18
C ASP A 5 -2.65 10.82 -14.83
N MET A 6 -2.87 9.69 -14.17
CA MET A 6 -2.64 8.36 -14.68
C MET A 6 -3.85 7.48 -14.39
N THR A 7 -4.49 7.00 -15.45
CA THR A 7 -5.64 6.10 -15.36
C THR A 7 -5.31 4.75 -15.99
N ILE A 8 -5.38 3.70 -15.18
CA ILE A 8 -5.18 2.31 -15.57
C ILE A 8 -6.50 1.58 -15.34
N THR A 9 -7.15 1.14 -16.40
CA THR A 9 -8.38 0.35 -16.24
C THR A 9 -8.07 -1.11 -15.95
N ASP A 10 -7.09 -1.67 -16.66
CA ASP A 10 -6.79 -3.10 -16.59
C ASP A 10 -5.32 -3.29 -16.96
N MET A 11 -4.52 -3.81 -16.03
CA MET A 11 -3.10 -4.05 -16.23
C MET A 11 -2.71 -5.41 -15.68
N THR A 12 -2.02 -6.18 -16.51
CA THR A 12 -1.35 -7.42 -16.11
C THR A 12 0.13 -7.30 -16.44
N CYS A 13 0.99 -7.41 -15.43
CA CYS A 13 2.44 -7.41 -15.57
C CYS A 13 3.10 -8.60 -14.88
N THR A 14 4.24 -9.04 -15.43
CA THR A 14 5.15 -9.89 -14.66
C THR A 14 5.99 -9.00 -13.75
N ASP A 15 6.71 -8.04 -14.33
CA ASP A 15 7.62 -7.18 -13.59
C ASP A 15 7.29 -5.72 -13.88
N LEU A 16 7.04 -4.94 -12.84
CA LEU A 16 6.89 -3.49 -12.91
C LEU A 16 7.91 -2.84 -11.99
N THR A 17 8.88 -2.15 -12.57
CA THR A 17 9.89 -1.41 -11.82
C THR A 17 9.76 0.08 -12.07
N CYS A 18 9.65 0.85 -11.00
CA CYS A 18 9.73 2.30 -11.05
C CYS A 18 10.82 2.80 -10.09
N THR A 19 11.74 3.62 -10.60
CA THR A 19 12.73 4.26 -9.72
C THR A 19 12.13 5.51 -9.11
N ASP A 20 11.66 6.45 -9.93
CA ASP A 20 11.03 7.67 -9.43
C ASP A 20 9.69 7.87 -10.12
N MET A 21 8.61 7.98 -9.35
CA MET A 21 7.30 8.38 -9.84
C MET A 21 6.74 9.54 -9.03
N THR A 22 6.26 10.56 -9.74
CA THR A 22 5.45 11.61 -9.14
C THR A 22 4.15 11.73 -9.90
N CYS A 23 3.02 11.58 -9.21
CA CYS A 23 1.68 11.81 -9.73
C CYS A 23 0.92 12.84 -8.91
N THR A 24 0.01 13.58 -9.56
CA THR A 24 -1.06 14.24 -8.81
C THR A 24 -2.14 13.20 -8.57
N ASP A 25 -2.72 12.67 -9.65
CA ASP A 25 -3.79 11.67 -9.58
C ASP A 25 -3.33 10.35 -10.20
N MET A 26 -3.52 9.25 -9.49
CA MET A 26 -3.39 7.90 -10.02
C MET A 26 -4.65 7.11 -9.68
N THR A 27 -5.32 6.60 -10.71
CA THR A 27 -6.47 5.71 -10.57
C THR A 27 -6.19 4.40 -11.27
N SER A 28 -6.33 3.29 -10.54
CA SER A 28 -6.32 1.94 -11.08
C SER A 28 -7.61 1.22 -10.76
N THR A 29 -8.25 0.61 -11.76
CA THR A 29 -9.39 -0.29 -11.52
C THR A 29 -8.86 -1.69 -11.22
N ASP A 30 -8.30 -2.39 -12.21
CA ASP A 30 -7.79 -3.75 -12.03
C ASP A 30 -6.29 -3.80 -12.31
N MET A 31 -5.49 -4.13 -11.30
CA MET A 31 -4.05 -4.31 -11.44
C MET A 31 -3.63 -5.68 -10.91
N THR A 32 -3.03 -6.50 -11.78
CA THR A 32 -2.37 -7.72 -11.38
C THR A 32 -0.90 -7.64 -11.76
N CYS A 33 -0.01 -7.77 -10.78
CA CYS A 33 1.43 -7.91 -11.04
C CYS A 33 2.00 -9.12 -10.31
N THR A 34 3.04 -9.73 -10.89
CA THR A 34 3.82 -10.72 -10.12
C THR A 34 4.76 -9.97 -9.20
N ASP A 35 5.65 -9.16 -9.77
CA ASP A 35 6.68 -8.43 -9.05
C ASP A 35 6.52 -6.92 -9.30
N MET A 36 6.23 -6.17 -8.24
CA MET A 36 6.19 -4.71 -8.27
C MET A 36 7.30 -4.15 -7.39
N THR A 37 8.18 -3.34 -7.97
CA THR A 37 9.25 -2.66 -7.24
C THR A 37 9.19 -1.16 -7.49
N SER A 38 9.09 -0.39 -6.41
CA SER A 38 9.22 1.06 -6.43
C SER A 38 10.37 1.50 -5.54
N THR A 39 11.17 2.47 -5.98
CA THR A 39 12.13 3.14 -5.09
C THR A 39 11.46 4.35 -4.46
N ASP A 40 11.12 5.37 -5.25
CA ASP A 40 10.51 6.61 -4.75
C ASP A 40 9.19 6.84 -5.47
N MET A 41 8.08 6.75 -4.72
CA MET A 41 6.74 7.06 -5.22
C MET A 41 6.14 8.20 -4.42
N THR A 42 5.79 9.28 -5.11
CA THR A 42 5.01 10.39 -4.55
C THR A 42 3.71 10.54 -5.32
N CYS A 43 2.57 10.43 -4.65
CA CYS A 43 1.28 10.78 -5.24
C CYS A 43 0.53 11.78 -4.36
N THR A 44 -0.31 12.61 -4.95
CA THR A 44 -1.28 13.38 -4.14
C THR A 44 -2.44 12.45 -3.82
N ASP A 45 -3.12 11.96 -4.85
CA ASP A 45 -4.30 11.12 -4.70
C ASP A 45 -4.08 9.80 -5.45
N MET A 46 -4.08 8.70 -4.70
CA MET A 46 -3.99 7.35 -5.23
C MET A 46 -5.27 6.59 -4.92
N THR A 47 -5.95 6.12 -5.97
CA THR A 47 -7.12 5.25 -5.85
C THR A 47 -6.86 3.93 -6.57
N CYS A 48 -6.99 2.82 -5.85
CA CYS A 48 -7.00 1.50 -6.44
C CYS A 48 -8.29 0.77 -6.07
N THR A 49 -8.99 0.20 -7.06
CA THR A 49 -10.16 -0.64 -6.79
C THR A 49 -9.66 -2.03 -6.42
N ASP A 50 -9.08 -2.76 -7.37
CA ASP A 50 -8.61 -4.13 -7.17
C ASP A 50 -7.12 -4.24 -7.50
N MET A 51 -6.32 -4.61 -6.51
CA MET A 51 -4.90 -4.91 -6.68
C MET A 51 -4.59 -6.33 -6.23
N THR A 52 -3.95 -7.09 -7.12
CA THR A 52 -3.33 -8.37 -6.79
C THR A 52 -1.85 -8.31 -7.11
N CYS A 53 -1.00 -8.51 -6.09
CA CYS A 53 0.44 -8.60 -6.27
C CYS A 53 0.99 -9.88 -5.63
N THR A 54 1.94 -10.54 -6.27
CA THR A 54 2.67 -11.62 -5.56
C THR A 54 3.66 -10.95 -4.62
N ASP A 55 4.62 -10.22 -5.18
CA ASP A 55 5.69 -9.56 -4.43
C ASP A 55 5.64 -8.04 -4.67
N MET A 56 5.40 -7.28 -3.61
CA MET A 56 5.42 -5.82 -3.64
C MET A 56 6.55 -5.30 -2.75
N THR A 57 7.50 -4.58 -3.35
CA THR A 57 8.57 -3.90 -2.63
C THR A 57 8.53 -2.41 -2.91
N SER A 58 8.49 -1.61 -1.85
CA SER A 58 8.68 -0.17 -1.91
C SER A 58 9.78 0.27 -0.94
N THR A 59 10.62 1.20 -1.39
CA THR A 59 11.56 1.88 -0.47
C THR A 59 10.83 3.05 0.19
N ASP A 60 10.47 4.08 -0.57
CA ASP A 60 9.86 5.30 -0.07
C ASP A 60 8.53 5.54 -0.80
N MET A 61 7.44 5.53 -0.05
CA MET A 61 6.09 5.83 -0.54
C MET A 61 5.50 7.00 0.23
N THR A 62 5.23 8.10 -0.48
CA THR A 62 4.56 9.27 0.06
C THR A 62 3.24 9.50 -0.66
N CYS A 63 2.14 9.56 0.08
CA CYS A 63 0.83 9.88 -0.48
C CYS A 63 0.08 10.89 0.39
N THR A 64 -0.67 11.83 -0.21
CA THR A 64 -1.58 12.65 0.61
C THR A 64 -2.80 11.82 0.95
N GLU A 65 -3.50 11.32 -0.06
CA GLU A 65 -4.68 10.47 0.08
C GLU A 65 -4.45 9.14 -0.64
N MET A 66 -4.63 8.03 0.08
CA MET A 66 -4.57 6.68 -0.48
C MET A 66 -5.87 5.96 -0.19
N THR A 67 -6.57 5.54 -1.24
CA THR A 67 -7.79 4.74 -1.14
C THR A 67 -7.62 3.41 -1.87
N SER A 68 -7.93 2.33 -1.15
CA SER A 68 -7.95 0.97 -1.65
C SER A 68 -9.32 0.35 -1.38
N THR A 69 -9.88 -0.36 -2.37
CA THR A 69 -11.05 -1.22 -2.11
C THR A 69 -10.58 -2.61 -1.72
N ASP A 70 -10.00 -3.36 -2.65
CA ASP A 70 -9.54 -4.73 -2.44
C ASP A 70 -8.04 -4.86 -2.78
N MET A 71 -7.22 -5.03 -1.75
CA MET A 71 -5.78 -5.28 -1.90
C MET A 71 -5.45 -6.70 -1.47
N THR A 72 -4.94 -7.51 -2.40
CA THR A 72 -4.39 -8.83 -2.11
C THR A 72 -2.90 -8.86 -2.44
N CYS A 73 -2.07 -9.17 -1.45
CA CYS A 73 -0.64 -9.36 -1.64
C CYS A 73 -0.18 -10.68 -1.02
N THR A 74 0.79 -11.36 -1.64
CA THR A 74 1.45 -12.48 -0.96
C THR A 74 2.49 -11.91 -0.02
N ASP A 75 3.49 -11.21 -0.57
CA ASP A 75 4.60 -10.63 0.18
C ASP A 75 4.67 -9.12 -0.06
N MET A 76 4.43 -8.34 1.00
CA MET A 76 4.54 -6.88 0.97
C MET A 76 5.68 -6.41 1.86
N THR A 77 6.63 -5.69 1.28
CA THR A 77 7.70 -5.01 2.01
C THR A 77 7.68 -3.52 1.70
N ASN A 78 7.57 -2.70 2.75
CA ASN A 78 7.75 -1.26 2.64
C ASN A 78 8.78 -0.77 3.67
N THR A 79 9.73 0.06 3.24
CA THR A 79 10.74 0.62 4.16
C THR A 79 10.22 1.88 4.83
N ASP A 80 9.73 2.85 4.08
CA ASP A 80 9.19 4.12 4.57
C ASP A 80 7.88 4.43 3.87
N MET A 81 6.80 4.41 4.65
CA MET A 81 5.46 4.78 4.21
C MET A 81 4.99 6.02 4.96
N SER A 82 4.81 7.12 4.22
CA SER A 82 4.22 8.34 4.74
C SER A 82 2.88 8.63 4.05
N CYS A 83 1.82 8.78 4.84
CA CYS A 83 0.52 9.16 4.34
C CYS A 83 -0.18 10.21 5.22
N THR A 84 -0.97 11.09 4.63
CA THR A 84 -1.90 11.91 5.43
C THR A 84 -3.11 11.06 5.77
N ASP A 85 -3.85 10.62 4.74
CA ASP A 85 -5.08 9.85 4.90
C ASP A 85 -4.99 8.54 4.12
N MET A 86 -5.04 7.41 4.83
CA MET A 86 -5.06 6.08 4.24
C MET A 86 -6.36 5.37 4.58
N THR A 87 -7.11 4.98 3.56
CA THR A 87 -8.34 4.19 3.68
C THR A 87 -8.23 2.91 2.87
N SER A 88 -8.44 1.77 3.53
CA SER A 88 -8.62 0.48 2.86
C SER A 88 -9.93 -0.16 3.30
N THR A 89 -10.66 -0.73 2.34
CA THR A 89 -11.85 -1.54 2.68
C THR A 89 -11.37 -2.92 3.10
N ASP A 90 -10.78 -3.68 2.17
CA ASP A 90 -10.33 -5.05 2.39
C ASP A 90 -8.83 -5.16 2.06
N MET A 91 -8.03 -5.56 3.03
CA MET A 91 -6.60 -5.83 2.86
C MET A 91 -6.27 -7.25 3.29
N THR A 92 -5.83 -8.07 2.33
CA THR A 92 -5.31 -9.41 2.58
C THR A 92 -3.84 -9.47 2.22
N CYS A 93 -2.97 -9.78 3.18
CA CYS A 93 -1.55 -9.96 2.94
C CYS A 93 -1.09 -11.26 3.58
N THR A 94 -0.33 -12.11 2.90
CA THR A 94 0.21 -13.30 3.60
C THR A 94 1.28 -12.86 4.57
N ASP A 95 2.31 -12.19 4.05
CA ASP A 95 3.45 -11.69 4.81
C ASP A 95 3.61 -10.18 4.58
N MET A 96 3.46 -9.39 5.64
CA MET A 96 3.58 -7.93 5.58
C MET A 96 4.73 -7.46 6.46
N THR A 97 5.68 -6.74 5.88
CA THR A 97 6.77 -6.08 6.61
C THR A 97 6.78 -4.59 6.31
N ILE A 98 6.64 -3.77 7.34
CA ILE A 98 6.74 -2.32 7.25
C ILE A 98 7.76 -1.83 8.26
N THR A 99 8.81 -1.15 7.78
CA THR A 99 9.88 -0.70 8.69
C THR A 99 9.46 0.58 9.40
N ASP A 100 9.07 1.61 8.67
CA ASP A 100 8.57 2.88 9.20
C ASP A 100 7.23 3.23 8.54
N MET A 101 6.19 3.43 9.35
CA MET A 101 4.90 3.94 8.92
C MET A 101 4.55 5.20 9.69
N THR A 102 4.38 6.30 8.95
CA THR A 102 3.77 7.52 9.47
C THR A 102 2.46 7.79 8.73
N CYS A 103 1.33 7.71 9.41
CA CYS A 103 0.02 8.00 8.82
C CYS A 103 -0.80 8.92 9.74
N THR A 104 -1.27 10.06 9.26
CA THR A 104 -2.07 10.95 10.13
C THR A 104 -3.37 10.26 10.53
N ASP A 105 -4.18 9.87 9.53
CA ASP A 105 -5.44 9.17 9.70
C ASP A 105 -5.42 7.84 8.92
N LEU A 106 -5.42 6.71 9.64
CA LEU A 106 -5.43 5.36 9.08
C LEU A 106 -6.78 4.69 9.37
N THR A 107 -7.51 4.33 8.31
CA THR A 107 -8.73 3.53 8.41
C THR A 107 -8.60 2.24 7.59
N CYS A 108 -8.76 1.09 8.24
CA CYS A 108 -8.96 -0.19 7.56
C CYS A 108 -10.24 -0.84 8.06
N THR A 109 -11.11 -1.26 7.14
CA THR A 109 -12.34 -1.95 7.52
C THR A 109 -12.01 -3.39 7.89
N ASP A 110 -11.49 -4.18 6.95
CA ASP A 110 -11.16 -5.58 7.14
C ASP A 110 -9.68 -5.84 6.76
N MET A 111 -8.87 -6.25 7.73
CA MET A 111 -7.48 -6.62 7.53
C MET A 111 -7.25 -8.09 7.89
N THR A 112 -6.69 -8.86 6.96
CA THR A 112 -6.30 -10.26 7.18
C THR A 112 -4.82 -10.46 6.86
N CYS A 113 -4.07 -11.03 7.80
CA CYS A 113 -2.71 -11.47 7.57
C CYS A 113 -2.35 -12.83 8.17
N THR A 114 -1.33 -13.47 7.59
CA THR A 114 -0.68 -14.59 8.27
C THR A 114 0.38 -14.03 9.20
N ASP A 115 1.37 -13.33 8.65
CA ASP A 115 2.47 -12.72 9.40
C ASP A 115 2.53 -11.20 9.13
N MET A 116 2.59 -10.40 10.20
CA MET A 116 2.77 -8.96 10.13
C MET A 116 3.92 -8.53 11.02
N THR A 117 4.88 -7.79 10.45
CA THR A 117 5.92 -7.08 11.19
C THR A 117 5.85 -5.59 10.89
N CYS A 118 5.69 -4.78 11.93
CA CYS A 118 5.85 -3.33 11.84
C CYS A 118 6.85 -2.86 12.90
N THR A 119 7.93 -2.18 12.50
CA THR A 119 9.01 -1.82 13.45
C THR A 119 8.96 -0.42 14.03
N ASP A 120 8.29 0.51 13.35
CA ASP A 120 7.95 1.83 13.84
C ASP A 120 6.63 2.25 13.19
N MET A 121 5.64 2.60 14.01
CA MET A 121 4.33 3.04 13.54
C MET A 121 3.88 4.26 14.34
N THR A 122 3.72 5.37 13.64
CA THR A 122 3.16 6.59 14.18
C THR A 122 1.86 6.93 13.48
N SER A 123 0.78 7.05 14.25
CA SER A 123 -0.50 7.56 13.75
C SER A 123 -1.20 8.47 14.74
N THR A 124 -1.94 9.45 14.21
CA THR A 124 -2.69 10.41 15.03
C THR A 124 -4.10 9.89 15.29
N ASP A 125 -4.75 9.32 14.28
CA ASP A 125 -6.01 8.60 14.36
C ASP A 125 -5.92 7.27 13.61
N MET A 126 -6.23 6.17 14.30
CA MET A 126 -6.20 4.83 13.73
C MET A 126 -7.48 4.09 14.06
N THR A 127 -8.18 3.65 13.01
CA THR A 127 -9.39 2.85 13.10
C THR A 127 -9.24 1.56 12.32
N LEU A 128 -9.34 0.43 13.02
CA LEU A 128 -9.32 -0.91 12.45
C LEU A 128 -10.60 -1.63 12.92
N THR A 129 -11.50 -1.97 12.00
CA THR A 129 -12.83 -2.50 12.37
C THR A 129 -12.80 -4.01 12.59
N ASP A 130 -12.25 -4.75 11.65
CA ASP A 130 -11.96 -6.18 11.74
C ASP A 130 -10.49 -6.41 11.38
N MET A 131 -9.76 -7.05 12.28
CA MET A 131 -8.35 -7.37 12.09
C MET A 131 -8.11 -8.79 12.56
N THR A 132 -7.63 -9.61 11.63
CA THR A 132 -7.19 -10.98 11.90
C THR A 132 -5.76 -11.14 11.44
N CYS A 133 -4.85 -11.46 12.37
CA CYS A 133 -3.48 -11.80 12.03
C CYS A 133 -3.04 -13.00 12.86
N THR A 134 -2.35 -13.96 12.24
CA THR A 134 -1.93 -15.18 12.93
C THR A 134 -0.67 -14.95 13.77
N ASP A 135 0.31 -14.23 13.21
CA ASP A 135 1.50 -13.75 13.89
C ASP A 135 1.65 -12.23 13.66
N MET A 136 1.78 -11.47 14.73
CA MET A 136 1.89 -10.01 14.67
C MET A 136 3.00 -9.55 15.61
N ILE A 137 4.00 -8.90 15.02
CA ILE A 137 5.11 -8.26 15.70
C ILE A 137 5.04 -6.76 15.42
N ALA A 138 4.64 -5.99 16.41
CA ALA A 138 4.72 -4.53 16.37
C ALA A 138 5.76 -4.06 17.40
N LEU A 139 6.82 -3.41 16.92
CA LEU A 139 7.69 -2.58 17.77
C LEU A 139 7.22 -1.14 17.56
N ILE A 140 6.75 -0.50 18.63
CA ILE A 140 6.25 0.87 18.65
C ILE A 140 6.93 1.58 19.82
#